data_AF-A0A135VX88-F1
#
_entry.id   AF-A0A135VX88-F1
#
_cell.length_a   1.000
_cell.length_b   1.000
_cell.length_c   1.000
_cell.angle_alpha   90.00
_cell.angle_beta   90.00
_cell.angle_gamma   90.00
#
_symmetry.space_group_name_H-M   'P 1'
#
loop_
_entity.id
_entity.type
_entity.pdbx_description
1 polymer ?
#
loop_
_entity_poly.entity_id
_entity_poly.type
_entity_poly.pdbx_seq_one_letter_code
_entity_poly.pdbx_strand_id
1 'polypeptide(L)'
;MESKGTAVMILVVTVAGVFIAYPLLIGLGNQSYANEIGILYISILGNSSDIVYPELGGANFKPDSLGGWSIQVEMVNDSEGYENVNVYASSFTASNDDVTQIYNSLFHGLNISLVSTRTTIDLLNSNASIGYLVDIIFDDNTWIHVYTFLGQNEFLLLNGTYTGTFNYQAEFPAWSISRDTNMLNGICLESISVLDPFENTLHRFFANYLG
;
A
#
# COMPACT_ATOMS: atom_id res chain seq x y z
N MET A 1 25.61 -5.89 34.86
CA MET A 1 24.77 -4.86 34.19
C MET A 1 25.47 -4.49 32.89
N GLU A 2 25.16 -5.12 31.76
CA GLU A 2 25.71 -4.70 30.44
C GLU A 2 25.10 -5.45 29.23
N SER A 3 23.84 -5.92 29.27
CA SER A 3 23.27 -6.67 28.13
C SER A 3 22.01 -6.05 27.49
N LYS A 4 21.49 -4.94 28.04
CA LYS A 4 20.29 -4.29 27.50
C LYS A 4 20.60 -3.24 26.41
N GLY A 5 21.82 -2.71 26.38
CA GLY A 5 22.23 -1.72 25.37
C GLY A 5 22.52 -2.34 23.99
N THR A 6 23.12 -3.53 23.97
CA THR A 6 23.57 -4.19 22.73
C THR A 6 22.41 -4.78 21.91
N ALA A 7 21.37 -5.30 22.58
CA ALA A 7 20.21 -5.86 21.90
C ALA A 7 19.35 -4.78 21.20
N VAL A 8 19.22 -3.60 21.82
CA VAL A 8 18.50 -2.46 21.24
C VAL A 8 19.29 -1.87 20.06
N MET A 9 20.63 -1.83 20.15
CA MET A 9 21.47 -1.31 19.08
C MET A 9 21.48 -2.21 17.83
N ILE A 10 21.41 -3.55 17.99
CA ILE A 10 21.35 -4.49 16.86
C ILE A 10 19.97 -4.44 16.16
N LEU A 11 18.88 -4.26 16.93
CA LEU A 11 17.54 -4.19 16.34
C LEU A 11 17.32 -2.89 15.55
N VAL A 12 17.80 -1.75 16.05
CA VAL A 12 17.70 -0.45 15.36
C VAL A 12 18.54 -0.44 14.07
N VAL A 13 19.70 -1.11 14.06
CA VAL A 13 20.57 -1.17 12.86
C VAL A 13 20.01 -2.12 11.80
N THR A 14 19.25 -3.15 12.18
CA THR A 14 18.68 -4.11 11.21
C THR A 14 17.44 -3.54 10.52
N VAL A 15 16.58 -2.82 11.25
CA VAL A 15 15.41 -2.16 10.65
C VAL A 15 15.83 -0.92 9.84
N ALA A 16 16.77 -0.11 10.31
CA ALA A 16 17.26 1.02 9.51
C ALA A 16 18.09 0.57 8.28
N GLY A 17 18.85 -0.53 8.39
CA GLY A 17 19.74 -1.00 7.33
C GLY A 17 19.03 -1.60 6.12
N VAL A 18 17.89 -2.26 6.32
CA VAL A 18 17.10 -2.86 5.21
C VAL A 18 16.29 -1.81 4.47
N PHE A 19 15.78 -0.78 5.17
CA PHE A 19 14.94 0.25 4.56
C PHE A 19 15.72 1.42 3.94
N ILE A 20 16.94 1.74 4.42
CA ILE A 20 17.77 2.81 3.81
C ILE A 20 18.54 2.31 2.57
N ALA A 21 18.82 1.00 2.47
CA ALA A 21 19.59 0.46 1.34
C ALA A 21 18.77 0.31 0.04
N TYR A 22 17.45 0.16 0.11
CA TYR A 22 16.63 -0.09 -1.08
C TYR A 22 16.43 1.14 -1.99
N PRO A 23 16.20 2.37 -1.48
CA PRO A 23 16.10 3.55 -2.34
C PRO A 23 17.42 3.94 -3.02
N LEU A 24 18.57 3.53 -2.45
CA LEU A 24 19.89 3.91 -2.94
C LEU A 24 20.41 3.00 -4.06
N LEU A 25 19.84 1.80 -4.25
CA LEU A 25 20.20 0.88 -5.32
C LEU A 25 19.46 1.15 -6.65
N ILE A 26 18.37 1.91 -6.63
CA ILE A 26 17.60 2.31 -7.83
C ILE A 26 18.33 3.43 -8.62
N GLY A 27 19.33 4.09 -8.03
CA GLY A 27 20.03 5.24 -8.63
C GLY A 27 21.13 4.92 -9.65
N LEU A 28 21.48 3.66 -9.91
CA LEU A 28 22.67 3.33 -10.73
C LEU A 28 22.42 2.15 -11.69
N GLY A 29 21.54 2.31 -12.68
CA GLY A 29 21.45 1.34 -13.76
C GLY A 29 20.38 1.58 -14.82
N ASN A 30 20.71 2.37 -15.85
CA ASN A 30 20.15 2.35 -17.22
C ASN A 30 18.69 2.78 -17.49
N GLN A 31 18.57 4.08 -17.83
CA GLN A 31 17.83 4.67 -18.97
C GLN A 31 16.71 3.83 -19.65
N SER A 32 15.46 4.21 -19.38
CA SER A 32 14.41 4.45 -20.38
C SER A 32 13.34 5.35 -19.74
N TYR A 33 13.01 6.47 -20.38
CA TYR A 33 12.02 7.42 -19.89
C TYR A 33 10.63 6.77 -19.82
N ALA A 34 10.09 6.61 -18.59
CA ALA A 34 8.66 6.64 -18.21
C ALA A 34 8.32 5.81 -16.94
N ASN A 35 9.14 5.84 -15.88
CA ASN A 35 8.71 5.66 -14.47
C ASN A 35 9.91 5.87 -13.54
N GLU A 36 10.09 7.05 -12.95
CA GLU A 36 11.25 7.32 -12.07
C GLU A 36 11.19 6.54 -10.74
N ILE A 37 10.04 5.92 -10.46
CA ILE A 37 9.71 5.28 -9.17
C ILE A 37 9.86 3.75 -9.22
N GLY A 38 10.04 3.14 -10.39
CA GLY A 38 10.11 1.68 -10.56
C GLY A 38 8.80 0.94 -10.24
N ILE A 39 7.66 1.62 -10.23
CA ILE A 39 6.35 1.04 -9.89
C ILE A 39 5.63 0.63 -11.17
N LEU A 40 5.22 -0.63 -11.26
CA LEU A 40 4.36 -1.12 -12.34
C LEU A 40 2.88 -0.94 -12.05
N TYR A 41 2.47 -1.05 -10.80
CA TYR A 41 1.05 -1.06 -10.47
C TYR A 41 0.81 -0.74 -8.99
N ILE A 42 -0.26 0.01 -8.71
CA ILE A 42 -0.78 0.23 -7.35
C ILE A 42 -2.25 -0.17 -7.33
N SER A 43 -2.68 -0.91 -6.32
CA SER A 43 -4.09 -1.11 -6.01
C SER A 43 -4.38 -0.78 -4.56
N ILE A 44 -5.53 -0.17 -4.34
CA ILE A 44 -6.09 0.14 -3.02
C ILE A 44 -7.45 -0.53 -2.99
N LEU A 45 -7.74 -1.36 -1.99
CA LEU A 45 -9.02 -2.08 -1.90
C LEU A 45 -9.58 -1.99 -0.48
N GLY A 46 -10.90 -2.17 -0.36
CA GLY A 46 -11.59 -2.21 0.93
C GLY A 46 -12.30 -0.91 1.24
N ASN A 47 -13.11 -0.92 2.31
CA ASN A 47 -13.88 0.25 2.70
C ASN A 47 -12.94 1.29 3.28
N SER A 48 -12.69 2.34 2.51
CA SER A 48 -11.88 3.45 2.94
C SER A 48 -12.70 4.75 3.03
N SER A 49 -13.85 4.68 3.69
CA SER A 49 -14.62 5.85 4.12
C SER A 49 -13.77 6.90 4.85
N ASP A 50 -12.78 6.45 5.61
CA ASP A 50 -11.80 7.32 6.26
C ASP A 50 -10.83 8.01 5.27
N ILE A 51 -10.70 7.49 4.04
CA ILE A 51 -9.81 8.01 3.01
C ILE A 51 -10.54 8.94 2.04
N VAL A 52 -11.73 8.58 1.53
CA VAL A 52 -12.53 9.41 0.59
C VAL A 52 -14.03 9.19 0.81
N TYR A 53 -14.85 10.23 0.63
CA TYR A 53 -16.32 10.11 0.53
C TYR A 53 -16.87 10.68 -0.79
N PRO A 54 -17.77 10.01 -1.54
CA PRO A 54 -18.26 8.63 -1.36
C PRO A 54 -17.13 7.62 -1.16
N GLU A 55 -17.39 6.53 -0.44
CA GLU A 55 -16.36 5.61 0.02
C GLU A 55 -15.63 5.00 -1.17
N LEU A 56 -14.29 5.01 -1.16
CA LEU A 56 -13.53 4.27 -2.16
C LEU A 56 -13.67 2.78 -1.85
N GLY A 57 -14.24 2.00 -2.78
CA GLY A 57 -14.32 0.54 -2.71
C GLY A 57 -13.08 -0.14 -3.29
N GLY A 58 -12.49 0.50 -4.31
CA GLY A 58 -11.18 0.14 -4.82
C GLY A 58 -10.63 1.09 -5.88
N ALA A 59 -9.32 1.18 -6.01
CA ALA A 59 -8.63 1.93 -7.06
C ALA A 59 -7.46 1.14 -7.61
N ASN A 60 -7.28 1.19 -8.94
CA ASN A 60 -6.22 0.52 -9.67
C ASN A 60 -5.46 1.55 -10.52
N PHE A 61 -4.16 1.64 -10.32
CA PHE A 61 -3.26 2.58 -10.98
C PHE A 61 -2.31 1.78 -11.87
N LYS A 62 -2.28 2.12 -13.16
CA LYS A 62 -1.35 1.54 -14.13
C LYS A 62 -0.69 2.63 -14.98
N PRO A 63 0.58 2.47 -15.38
CA PRO A 63 1.21 3.37 -16.33
C PRO A 63 0.39 3.49 -17.61
N ASP A 64 0.23 4.70 -18.13
CA ASP A 64 -0.39 4.94 -19.43
C ASP A 64 0.68 5.02 -20.55
N SER A 65 0.23 5.02 -21.81
CA SER A 65 1.13 5.10 -22.97
C SER A 65 1.74 6.49 -23.21
N LEU A 66 1.31 7.51 -22.47
CA LEU A 66 1.70 8.91 -22.62
C LEU A 66 2.70 9.35 -21.52
N GLY A 67 3.10 8.43 -20.64
CA GLY A 67 4.03 8.70 -19.55
C GLY A 67 3.37 9.23 -18.28
N GLY A 68 2.05 9.15 -18.16
CA GLY A 68 1.28 9.36 -16.93
C GLY A 68 0.73 8.03 -16.38
N TRP A 69 -0.35 8.12 -15.63
CA TRP A 69 -1.03 6.98 -15.02
C TRP A 69 -2.50 6.96 -15.37
N SER A 70 -3.01 5.80 -15.77
CA SER A 70 -4.43 5.51 -15.87
C SER A 70 -4.93 4.97 -14.53
N ILE A 71 -5.91 5.65 -13.94
CA ILE A 71 -6.55 5.24 -12.70
C ILE A 71 -7.98 4.82 -13.01
N GLN A 72 -8.35 3.64 -12.52
CA GLN A 72 -9.73 3.16 -12.49
C GLN A 72 -10.15 3.05 -11.03
N VAL A 73 -11.28 3.64 -10.69
CA VAL A 73 -11.81 3.66 -9.32
C VAL A 73 -13.21 3.06 -9.30
N GLU A 74 -13.52 2.36 -8.23
CA GLU A 74 -14.85 1.94 -7.81
C GLU A 74 -15.19 2.67 -6.52
N MET A 75 -16.32 3.38 -6.53
CA MET A 75 -16.82 4.18 -5.43
C MET A 75 -18.13 3.60 -4.94
N VAL A 76 -18.32 3.62 -3.63
CA VAL A 76 -19.48 3.13 -2.90
C VAL A 76 -20.14 4.34 -2.22
N ASN A 77 -21.37 4.66 -2.63
CA ASN A 77 -22.17 5.68 -1.97
C ASN A 77 -23.31 5.01 -1.21
N ASP A 78 -23.23 5.11 0.11
CA ASP A 78 -24.21 4.59 1.07
C ASP A 78 -24.84 5.71 1.92
N SER A 79 -24.83 6.96 1.43
CA SER A 79 -25.36 8.14 2.15
C SER A 79 -26.81 8.00 2.60
N GLU A 80 -27.58 7.12 1.96
CA GLU A 80 -28.97 6.79 2.29
C GLU A 80 -29.10 5.58 3.24
N GLY A 81 -27.99 5.12 3.81
CA GLY A 81 -27.86 3.97 4.69
C GLY A 81 -27.29 2.72 4.01
N TYR A 82 -26.78 1.79 4.81
CA TYR A 82 -26.15 0.54 4.36
C TYR A 82 -27.06 -0.38 3.51
N GLU A 83 -28.38 -0.15 3.52
CA GLU A 83 -29.34 -0.90 2.70
C GLU A 83 -29.49 -0.33 1.29
N ASN A 84 -29.07 0.92 1.08
CA ASN A 84 -29.23 1.69 -0.16
C ASN A 84 -27.84 2.06 -0.72
N VAL A 85 -27.06 1.03 -1.05
CA VAL A 85 -25.70 1.17 -1.57
C VAL A 85 -25.71 1.33 -3.09
N ASN A 86 -25.13 2.42 -3.57
CA ASN A 86 -24.88 2.66 -4.99
C ASN A 86 -23.39 2.53 -5.29
N VAL A 87 -23.04 1.59 -6.18
CA VAL A 87 -21.67 1.40 -6.66
C VAL A 87 -21.53 2.02 -8.04
N TYR A 88 -20.49 2.82 -8.26
CA TYR A 88 -20.17 3.37 -9.58
C TYR A 88 -18.68 3.38 -9.83
N ALA A 89 -18.31 3.20 -11.10
CA ALA A 89 -16.92 3.23 -11.54
C ALA A 89 -16.60 4.54 -12.26
N SER A 90 -15.39 5.05 -12.05
CA SER A 90 -14.84 6.19 -12.77
C SER A 90 -13.42 5.90 -13.23
N SER A 91 -12.95 6.63 -14.25
CA SER A 91 -11.58 6.51 -14.72
C SER A 91 -11.04 7.86 -15.15
N PHE A 92 -9.79 8.14 -14.80
CA PHE A 92 -9.10 9.37 -15.13
C PHE A 92 -7.60 9.10 -15.32
N THR A 93 -6.88 10.13 -15.76
CA THR A 93 -5.41 10.08 -15.88
C THR A 93 -4.77 11.04 -14.89
N ALA A 94 -3.69 10.62 -14.25
CA ALA A 94 -2.90 11.47 -13.35
C ALA A 94 -1.44 11.57 -13.82
N SER A 95 -0.74 12.60 -13.33
CA SER A 95 0.68 12.77 -13.62
C SER A 95 1.54 11.78 -12.83
N ASN A 96 2.79 11.57 -13.26
CA ASN A 96 3.76 10.82 -12.48
C ASN A 96 4.00 11.45 -11.11
N ASP A 97 4.04 12.78 -11.02
CA ASP A 97 4.30 13.48 -9.75
C ASP A 97 3.20 13.21 -8.72
N ASP A 98 1.95 13.13 -9.15
CA ASP A 98 0.82 12.83 -8.26
C ASP A 98 0.91 11.41 -7.70
N VAL A 99 1.19 10.42 -8.57
CA VAL A 99 1.33 9.02 -8.13
C VAL A 99 2.61 8.81 -7.31
N THR A 100 3.68 9.54 -7.62
CA THR A 100 4.92 9.54 -6.83
C THR A 100 4.68 10.03 -5.41
N GLN A 101 3.83 11.04 -5.22
CA GLN A 101 3.49 11.53 -3.89
C GLN A 101 2.73 10.48 -3.07
N ILE A 102 1.80 9.75 -3.68
CA ILE A 102 1.10 8.62 -3.04
C ILE A 102 2.13 7.60 -2.55
N TYR A 103 3.01 7.13 -3.44
CA TYR A 103 4.04 6.16 -3.09
C TYR A 103 4.98 6.65 -1.97
N ASN A 104 5.50 7.87 -2.09
CA ASN A 104 6.42 8.44 -1.12
C ASN A 104 5.78 8.58 0.27
N SER A 105 4.49 8.91 0.33
CA SER A 105 3.76 9.02 1.60
C SER A 105 3.58 7.66 2.28
N LEU A 106 3.26 6.61 1.52
CA LEU A 106 3.20 5.24 2.04
C LEU A 106 4.58 4.78 2.53
N PHE A 107 5.60 4.92 1.68
CA PHE A 107 6.96 4.48 2.00
C PHE A 107 7.52 5.20 3.22
N HIS A 108 7.22 6.50 3.37
CA HIS A 108 7.55 7.25 4.58
C HIS A 108 6.90 6.62 5.82
N GLY A 109 5.60 6.34 5.78
CA GLY A 109 4.87 5.69 6.87
C GLY A 109 5.47 4.33 7.25
N LEU A 110 5.75 3.49 6.25
CA LEU A 110 6.39 2.17 6.45
C LEU A 110 7.78 2.30 7.10
N ASN A 111 8.59 3.29 6.71
CA ASN A 111 9.94 3.48 7.26
C ASN A 111 9.98 3.91 8.72
N ILE A 112 8.94 4.61 9.18
CA ILE A 112 8.86 5.07 10.58
C ILE A 112 8.05 4.12 11.45
N SER A 113 7.50 3.05 10.87
CA SER A 113 6.73 2.03 11.57
C SER A 113 7.62 1.16 12.46
N LEU A 114 7.04 0.71 13.58
CA LEU A 114 7.74 -0.16 14.52
C LEU A 114 7.20 -1.58 14.41
N VAL A 115 8.06 -2.58 14.59
CA VAL A 115 7.60 -3.98 14.68
C VAL A 115 6.75 -4.15 15.93
N SER A 116 5.55 -4.69 15.75
CA SER A 116 4.60 -4.90 16.84
C SER A 116 5.07 -5.97 17.82
N THR A 117 4.67 -5.80 19.08
CA THR A 117 4.76 -6.88 20.08
C THR A 117 3.73 -8.00 19.87
N ARG A 118 2.64 -7.74 19.13
CA ARG A 118 1.64 -8.75 18.74
C ARG A 118 2.10 -9.51 17.52
N THR A 119 1.80 -10.81 17.49
CA THR A 119 1.98 -11.62 16.28
C THR A 119 0.82 -11.41 15.31
N THR A 120 1.02 -11.79 14.05
CA THR A 120 -0.07 -11.82 13.05
C THR A 120 -1.24 -12.70 13.51
N ILE A 121 -0.96 -13.81 14.21
CA ILE A 121 -1.99 -14.69 14.77
C ILE A 121 -2.82 -13.95 15.84
N ASP A 122 -2.18 -13.16 16.71
CA ASP A 122 -2.88 -12.39 17.75
C ASP A 122 -3.76 -11.29 17.16
N LEU A 123 -3.33 -10.69 16.04
CA LEU A 123 -4.11 -9.69 15.31
C LEU A 123 -5.34 -10.31 14.62
N LEU A 124 -5.16 -11.44 13.95
CA LEU A 124 -6.25 -12.12 13.26
C LEU A 124 -7.27 -12.74 14.24
N ASN A 125 -6.80 -13.24 15.39
CA ASN A 125 -7.67 -13.81 16.43
C ASN A 125 -8.45 -12.75 17.23
N SER A 126 -8.12 -11.46 17.12
CA SER A 126 -8.91 -10.41 17.78
C SER A 126 -10.20 -10.05 17.04
N ASN A 127 -10.58 -10.84 16.01
CA ASN A 127 -11.73 -10.57 15.13
C ASN A 127 -11.65 -9.18 14.49
N ALA A 128 -10.43 -8.71 14.20
CA ALA A 128 -10.23 -7.43 13.54
C ALA A 128 -10.76 -7.53 12.10
N SER A 129 -11.60 -6.57 11.71
CA SER A 129 -12.04 -6.43 10.32
C SER A 129 -10.98 -5.68 9.52
N ILE A 130 -10.71 -6.09 8.29
CA ILE A 130 -9.82 -5.35 7.39
C ILE A 130 -10.47 -4.01 7.08
N GLY A 131 -9.72 -2.91 7.24
CA GLY A 131 -10.16 -1.59 6.81
C GLY A 131 -9.95 -1.45 5.31
N TYR A 132 -8.71 -1.24 4.93
CA TYR A 132 -8.27 -1.24 3.54
C TYR A 132 -6.97 -2.02 3.37
N LEU A 133 -6.62 -2.28 2.12
CA LEU A 133 -5.34 -2.85 1.74
C LEU A 133 -4.72 -2.06 0.60
N VAL A 134 -3.40 -2.09 0.54
CA VAL A 134 -2.61 -1.47 -0.53
C VAL A 134 -1.66 -2.51 -1.10
N ASP A 135 -1.71 -2.70 -2.41
CA ASP A 135 -0.81 -3.58 -3.16
C ASP A 135 0.05 -2.72 -4.09
N ILE A 136 1.38 -2.83 -4.00
CA ILE A 136 2.32 -2.17 -4.91
C ILE A 136 3.22 -3.20 -5.55
N ILE A 137 3.34 -3.10 -6.86
CA ILE A 137 4.14 -4.01 -7.68
C ILE A 137 5.19 -3.19 -8.39
N PHE A 138 6.43 -3.66 -8.31
CA PHE A 138 7.59 -2.98 -8.88
C PHE A 138 8.04 -3.66 -10.19
N ASP A 139 8.82 -2.92 -10.98
CA ASP A 139 9.32 -3.35 -12.29
C ASP A 139 10.41 -4.42 -12.21
N ASP A 140 11.06 -4.53 -11.05
CA ASP A 140 12.00 -5.57 -10.67
C ASP A 140 11.33 -6.89 -10.25
N ASN A 141 10.00 -6.98 -10.35
CA ASN A 141 9.17 -8.10 -9.88
C ASN A 141 9.12 -8.27 -8.37
N THR A 142 9.49 -7.26 -7.58
CA THR A 142 9.16 -7.23 -6.15
C THR A 142 7.76 -6.69 -5.92
N TRP A 143 7.22 -6.93 -4.73
CA TRP A 143 5.92 -6.41 -4.33
C TRP A 143 5.87 -6.16 -2.82
N ILE A 144 5.00 -5.23 -2.43
CA ILE A 144 4.56 -5.05 -1.04
C ILE A 144 3.05 -5.08 -0.97
N HIS A 145 2.52 -5.59 0.13
CA HIS A 145 1.11 -5.62 0.43
C HIS A 145 0.88 -5.18 1.87
N VAL A 146 0.05 -4.17 2.07
CA VAL A 146 -0.27 -3.59 3.37
C VAL A 146 -1.73 -3.89 3.68
N TYR A 147 -2.02 -4.49 4.83
CA TYR A 147 -3.39 -4.66 5.36
C TYR A 147 -3.57 -3.77 6.57
N THR A 148 -4.55 -2.89 6.56
CA THR A 148 -4.99 -2.15 7.76
C THR A 148 -6.21 -2.81 8.38
N PHE A 149 -6.44 -2.55 9.66
CA PHE A 149 -7.50 -3.18 10.43
C PHE A 149 -8.32 -2.13 11.19
N LEU A 150 -9.64 -2.21 11.05
CA LEU A 150 -10.57 -1.29 11.69
C LEU A 150 -10.45 -1.36 13.21
N GLY A 151 -10.28 -0.20 13.84
CA GLY A 151 -10.18 -0.07 15.29
C GLY A 151 -8.96 -0.74 15.91
N GLN A 152 -7.96 -1.10 15.11
CA GLN A 152 -6.66 -1.57 15.59
C GLN A 152 -5.59 -0.50 15.31
N ASN A 153 -4.55 -0.48 16.12
CA ASN A 153 -3.40 0.41 15.90
C ASN A 153 -2.30 -0.29 15.11
N GLU A 154 -2.54 -1.51 14.66
CA GLU A 154 -1.58 -2.37 13.98
C GLU A 154 -2.01 -2.62 12.54
N PHE A 155 -1.03 -2.86 11.68
CA PHE A 155 -1.24 -3.23 10.29
C PHE A 155 -0.26 -4.35 9.91
N LEU A 156 -0.57 -5.12 8.87
CA LEU A 156 0.32 -6.17 8.38
C LEU A 156 1.02 -5.72 7.11
N LEU A 157 2.31 -5.97 7.04
CA LEU A 157 3.12 -5.85 5.83
C LEU A 157 3.53 -7.24 5.34
N LEU A 158 3.19 -7.57 4.11
CA LEU A 158 3.77 -8.68 3.37
C LEU A 158 4.63 -8.12 2.25
N ASN A 159 5.70 -8.84 1.90
CA ASN A 159 6.52 -8.50 0.75
C ASN A 159 7.11 -9.77 0.12
N GLY A 160 7.62 -9.64 -1.08
CA GLY A 160 8.31 -10.73 -1.74
C GLY A 160 8.67 -10.43 -3.18
N THR A 161 8.92 -11.49 -3.93
CA THR A 161 9.25 -11.44 -5.35
C THR A 161 8.35 -12.40 -6.10
N TYR A 162 7.84 -12.00 -7.26
CA TYR A 162 7.08 -12.88 -8.13
C TYR A 162 7.97 -13.97 -8.74
N THR A 163 7.39 -15.14 -8.95
CA THR A 163 8.01 -16.22 -9.75
C THR A 163 7.45 -16.34 -11.17
N GLY A 164 6.75 -15.31 -11.67
CA GLY A 164 6.12 -15.30 -13.00
C GLY A 164 5.91 -13.90 -13.56
N THR A 165 5.28 -13.80 -14.74
CA THR A 165 4.97 -12.53 -15.40
C THR A 165 3.72 -11.90 -14.81
N PHE A 166 3.82 -10.64 -14.38
CA PHE A 166 2.67 -9.89 -13.91
C PHE A 166 1.64 -9.67 -15.03
N ASN A 167 0.34 -9.89 -14.73
CA ASN A 167 -0.75 -9.68 -15.67
C ASN A 167 -1.68 -8.55 -15.20
N TYR A 168 -1.57 -7.40 -15.86
CA TYR A 168 -2.41 -6.21 -15.64
C TYR A 168 -3.92 -6.43 -15.88
N GLN A 169 -4.31 -7.52 -16.54
CA GLN A 169 -5.72 -7.81 -16.85
C GLN A 169 -6.46 -8.58 -15.76
N ALA A 170 -5.76 -9.03 -14.70
CA ALA A 170 -6.45 -9.56 -13.54
C ALA A 170 -7.10 -8.39 -12.79
N GLU A 171 -8.44 -8.38 -12.72
CA GLU A 171 -9.25 -7.24 -12.25
C GLU A 171 -8.87 -6.75 -10.85
N PHE A 172 -8.27 -7.63 -10.03
CA PHE A 172 -7.72 -7.29 -8.71
C PHE A 172 -6.47 -8.15 -8.43
N PRO A 173 -5.25 -7.66 -8.70
CA PRO A 173 -4.06 -8.48 -8.68
C PRO A 173 -3.71 -9.02 -7.30
N ALA A 174 -4.22 -8.42 -6.21
CA ALA A 174 -4.01 -8.87 -4.83
C ALA A 174 -4.28 -10.37 -4.62
N TRP A 175 -5.13 -10.98 -5.46
CA TRP A 175 -5.51 -12.40 -5.35
C TRP A 175 -4.96 -13.27 -6.48
N SER A 176 -4.22 -12.69 -7.44
CA SER A 176 -3.80 -13.41 -8.64
C SER A 176 -2.28 -13.48 -8.79
N ILE A 177 -1.84 -14.72 -9.04
CA ILE A 177 -0.60 -15.18 -9.67
C ILE A 177 0.68 -15.12 -8.81
N SER A 178 1.19 -16.31 -8.47
CA SER A 178 2.58 -16.58 -8.04
C SER A 178 3.15 -15.75 -6.89
N ARG A 179 2.29 -15.22 -6.02
CA ARG A 179 2.65 -14.56 -4.77
C ARG A 179 2.14 -15.33 -3.58
N ASP A 180 2.91 -15.34 -2.51
CA ASP A 180 2.46 -15.83 -1.23
C ASP A 180 1.67 -14.71 -0.52
N THR A 181 0.35 -14.83 -0.53
CA THR A 181 -0.55 -13.89 0.15
C THR A 181 -1.00 -14.42 1.51
N ASN A 182 -0.35 -15.46 2.03
CA ASN A 182 -0.65 -15.97 3.37
C ASN A 182 -0.29 -14.90 4.39
N MET A 183 -1.31 -14.27 4.97
CA MET A 183 -1.16 -13.22 6.00
C MET A 183 -0.30 -13.68 7.18
N LEU A 184 -0.26 -14.99 7.49
CA LEU A 184 0.59 -15.54 8.54
C LEU A 184 2.09 -15.34 8.29
N ASN A 185 2.50 -15.08 7.05
CA ASN A 185 3.88 -14.77 6.69
C ASN A 185 4.21 -13.27 6.74
N GLY A 186 3.21 -12.42 7.04
CA GLY A 186 3.37 -10.99 7.18
C GLY A 186 4.02 -10.58 8.50
N ILE A 187 4.57 -9.37 8.51
CA ILE A 187 5.11 -8.69 9.68
C ILE A 187 4.01 -7.78 10.25
N CYS A 188 3.70 -7.96 11.53
CA CYS A 188 2.82 -7.06 12.26
C CYS A 188 3.57 -5.80 12.67
N LEU A 189 3.06 -4.63 12.28
CA LEU A 189 3.64 -3.32 12.55
C LEU A 189 2.69 -2.48 13.40
N GLU A 190 3.23 -1.69 14.31
CA GLU A 190 2.51 -0.77 15.19
C GLU A 190 2.35 0.63 14.58
N SER A 191 1.28 1.29 15.02
CA SER A 191 0.88 2.68 14.78
C SER A 191 0.27 2.95 13.40
N ILE A 192 -1.01 2.61 13.19
CA ILE A 192 -1.79 3.00 12.00
C ILE A 192 -1.67 4.51 11.67
N SER A 193 -1.51 5.36 12.69
CA SER A 193 -1.33 6.81 12.50
C SER A 193 -0.09 7.20 11.68
N VAL A 194 0.88 6.29 11.49
CA VAL A 194 2.01 6.51 10.56
C VAL A 194 1.56 6.50 9.10
N LEU A 195 0.36 5.95 8.82
CA LEU A 195 -0.28 5.95 7.51
C LEU A 195 -1.23 7.14 7.33
N ASP A 196 -1.52 7.95 8.37
CA ASP A 196 -2.33 9.17 8.23
C ASP A 196 -1.83 10.09 7.11
N PRO A 197 -0.51 10.33 6.92
CA PRO A 197 -0.03 11.15 5.81
C PRO A 197 -0.33 10.53 4.43
N PHE A 198 -0.34 9.20 4.34
CA PHE A 198 -0.71 8.48 3.14
C PHE A 198 -2.21 8.62 2.85
N GLU A 199 -3.06 8.38 3.85
CA GLU A 199 -4.51 8.55 3.74
C GLU A 199 -4.89 9.99 3.35
N ASN A 200 -4.27 10.99 3.98
CA ASN A 200 -4.44 12.40 3.61
C ASN A 200 -3.97 12.72 2.19
N THR A 201 -2.97 11.99 1.68
CA THR A 201 -2.48 12.17 0.31
C THR A 201 -3.44 11.55 -0.69
N LEU A 202 -3.96 10.35 -0.40
CA LEU A 202 -5.03 9.73 -1.18
C LEU A 202 -6.30 10.58 -1.20
N HIS A 203 -6.72 11.12 -0.05
CA HIS A 203 -7.88 12.00 0.06
C HIS A 203 -7.76 13.18 -0.90
N ARG A 204 -6.64 13.91 -0.82
CA ARG A 204 -6.36 15.06 -1.69
C ARG A 204 -6.28 14.66 -3.16
N PHE A 205 -5.64 13.53 -3.45
CA PHE A 205 -5.54 13.00 -4.81
C PHE A 205 -6.93 12.78 -5.41
N PHE A 206 -7.77 11.97 -4.77
CA PHE A 206 -9.09 11.65 -5.30
C PHE A 206 -10.02 12.86 -5.33
N ALA A 207 -9.96 13.76 -4.34
CA ALA A 207 -10.73 15.00 -4.35
C ALA A 207 -10.40 15.90 -5.57
N ASN A 208 -9.15 15.90 -6.04
CA ASN A 208 -8.75 16.68 -7.21
C ASN A 208 -9.30 16.11 -8.54
N TYR A 209 -9.50 14.80 -8.63
CA TYR A 209 -9.86 14.11 -9.88
C TYR A 209 -11.32 13.69 -9.98
N LEU A 210 -12.01 13.51 -8.85
CA LEU A 210 -13.39 13.04 -8.78
C LEU A 210 -14.40 14.14 -8.42
N GLY A 211 -13.93 15.39 -8.26
CA GLY A 211 -14.72 16.55 -7.86
C GLY A 211 -15.94 16.84 -8.73
#